data_AF-A0A1F7I1S5-F1
#
_entry.id   AF-A0A1F7I1S5-F1
#
_cell.length_a   1.000
_cell.length_b   1.000
_cell.length_c   1.000
_cell.angle_alpha   90.00
_cell.angle_beta   90.00
_cell.angle_gamma   90.00
#
_symmetry.space_group_name_H-M   'P 1'
#
loop_
_entity.id
_entity.type
_entity.pdbx_description
1 polymer ?
#
loop_
_entity_poly.entity_id
_entity_poly.type
_entity_poly.pdbx_seq_one_letter_code
_entity_poly.pdbx_strand_id
1 'polypeptide(L)' 'MIAYIQPYTDGNKRTARMLTNAVLLGSDLYPLSYRSVNEDEFKKALIVFYEQGSICEIKRLFIQQVQFANETYFR' A
#
# COMPACT_ATOMS: atom_id res chain seq x y z
N MET A 1 2.44 -6.51 7.12
CA MET A 1 2.61 -7.03 8.50
C MET A 1 1.49 -6.56 9.44
N ILE A 2 1.35 -5.26 9.77
CA ILE A 2 0.27 -4.78 10.68
C ILE A 2 -1.14 -5.17 10.19
N ALA A 3 -1.42 -5.03 8.90
CA ALA A 3 -2.70 -5.41 8.32
C ALA A 3 -2.96 -6.93 8.27
N TYR A 4 -1.94 -7.76 8.51
CA TYR A 4 -2.07 -9.23 8.54
C TYR A 4 -2.25 -9.73 9.98
N ILE A 5 -1.38 -9.29 10.89
CA ILE A 5 -1.39 -9.73 12.29
C ILE A 5 -2.57 -9.15 13.09
N GLN A 6 -3.23 -8.10 12.58
CA GLN A 6 -4.43 -7.47 13.15
C GLN A 6 -4.29 -7.17 14.67
N PRO A 7 -3.30 -6.38 15.12
CA PRO A 7 -3.02 -6.21 16.55
C PRO A 7 -4.00 -5.28 17.28
N TYR A 8 -4.80 -4.51 16.55
CA TYR A 8 -5.80 -3.58 17.10
C TYR A 8 -7.23 -4.07 16.85
N THR A 9 -8.19 -3.68 17.69
CA THR A 9 -9.61 -4.00 17.52
C THR A 9 -10.20 -3.42 16.22
N ASP A 10 -9.75 -2.23 15.83
CA ASP A 10 -10.06 -1.58 14.54
C ASP A 10 -8.85 -0.75 14.11
N GLY A 11 -8.80 -0.39 12.83
CA GLY A 11 -7.82 0.56 12.30
C GLY A 11 -6.57 -0.09 11.73
N ASN A 12 -6.39 -1.40 11.83
CA ASN A 12 -5.18 -2.12 11.35
C ASN A 12 -4.74 -1.72 9.93
N LYS A 13 -5.70 -1.64 9.00
CA LYS A 13 -5.43 -1.24 7.60
C LYS A 13 -5.02 0.24 7.48
N ARG A 14 -5.61 1.13 8.28
CA ARG A 14 -5.29 2.57 8.31
C ARG A 14 -3.90 2.77 8.92
N THR A 15 -3.62 2.12 10.05
CA THR A 15 -2.32 2.16 10.72
C THR A 15 -1.20 1.61 9.83
N ALA A 16 -1.43 0.49 9.15
CA ALA A 16 -0.44 -0.07 8.23
C ALA A 16 -0.07 0.90 7.10
N ARG A 17 -1.06 1.53 6.46
CA ARG A 17 -0.83 2.52 5.40
C ARG A 17 -0.14 3.78 5.93
N MET A 18 -0.55 4.26 7.11
CA MET A 18 0.08 5.41 7.74
C MET A 18 1.56 5.13 8.02
N LEU A 19 1.90 3.95 8.56
CA LEU A 19 3.29 3.56 8.79
C LEU A 19 4.08 3.48 7.47
N THR A 20 3.51 2.89 6.41
CA THR A 20 4.16 2.89 5.09
C THR A 20 4.47 4.31 4.62
N ASN A 21 3.50 5.22 4.72
CA ASN A 21 3.71 6.62 4.30
C ASN A 21 4.70 7.35 5.20
N ALA A 22 4.74 7.07 6.50
CA ALA A 22 5.74 7.62 7.42
C ALA A 22 7.17 7.21 7.03
N VAL A 23 7.39 5.95 6.65
CA VAL A 23 8.70 5.47 6.16
C VAL A 23 9.10 6.17 4.86
N LEU A 24 8.15 6.34 3.93
CA LEU A 24 8.39 7.03 2.67
C LEU A 24 8.77 8.49 2.90
N LEU A 25 7.97 9.21 3.69
CA LEU A 25 8.23 10.61 4.03
C LEU A 25 9.57 10.78 4.76
N GLY A 26 9.91 9.88 5.69
CA GLY A 26 11.21 9.90 6.37
C GLY A 26 12.40 9.58 5.46
N SER A 27 12.14 9.12 4.23
CA SER A 27 13.14 8.88 3.19
C SER A 27 13.07 9.91 2.05
N ASP A 28 12.42 11.06 2.28
CA ASP A 28 12.17 12.11 1.29
C ASP A 28 11.42 11.62 0.03
N LEU A 29 10.56 10.61 0.19
CA LEU A 29 9.69 10.08 -0.86
C LEU A 29 8.24 10.54 -0.65
N TYR A 30 7.49 10.60 -1.75
CA TYR A 30 6.09 11.00 -1.72
C TYR A 30 5.20 10.00 -0.96
N PRO A 31 4.23 10.47 -0.16
CA PRO A 31 3.24 9.59 0.46
C PRO A 31 2.31 9.05 -0.61
N LEU A 32 1.91 7.79 -0.47
CA LEU A 32 1.07 7.12 -1.46
C LEU A 32 -0.39 7.03 -1.00
N SER A 33 -1.29 7.14 -1.97
CA SER A 33 -2.71 6.89 -1.82
C SER A 33 -3.07 5.72 -2.72
N TYR A 34 -3.95 4.84 -2.23
CA TYR A 34 -4.50 3.72 -3.01
C TYR A 34 -5.96 3.97 -3.42
N ARG A 35 -6.44 5.22 -3.30
CA ARG A 35 -7.85 5.57 -3.57
C ARG A 35 -8.24 5.34 -5.03
N SER A 36 -7.31 5.52 -5.96
CA SER A 36 -7.51 5.32 -7.40
C SER A 36 -7.39 3.84 -7.82
N VAL A 37 -6.96 2.95 -6.92
CA VAL A 37 -6.83 1.52 -7.21
C VAL A 37 -8.18 0.83 -7.06
N ASN A 38 -8.50 -0.05 -8.01
CA ASN A 38 -9.68 -0.90 -7.90
C ASN A 38 -9.59 -1.79 -6.64
N GLU A 39 -10.65 -1.77 -5.82
CA GLU A 39 -10.65 -2.46 -4.53
C GLU A 39 -10.47 -3.99 -4.67
N ASP A 40 -11.07 -4.61 -5.69
CA ASP A 40 -10.95 -6.04 -5.94
C ASP A 40 -9.54 -6.42 -6.38
N GLU A 41 -8.90 -5.60 -7.21
CA GLU A 41 -7.51 -5.78 -7.61
C GLU A 41 -6.58 -5.71 -6.40
N PHE A 42 -6.77 -4.70 -5.55
CA PHE A 42 -5.97 -4.54 -4.34
C PHE A 42 -6.16 -5.72 -3.36
N LYS A 43 -7.40 -6.19 -3.17
CA LYS A 43 -7.70 -7.37 -2.34
C LYS A 43 -7.06 -8.64 -2.91
N LYS A 44 -7.16 -8.89 -4.22
CA LYS A 44 -6.53 -10.05 -4.87
C LYS A 44 -5.01 -10.04 -4.68
N ALA A 45 -4.38 -8.89 -4.89
CA ALA A 45 -2.93 -8.74 -4.69
C ALA A 45 -2.53 -9.01 -3.22
N LEU A 46 -3.32 -8.55 -2.25
CA LEU A 46 -3.09 -8.85 -0.84
C LEU A 46 -3.25 -10.34 -0.51
N ILE A 47 -4.25 -11.03 -1.07
CA ILE A 47 -4.44 -12.46 -0.87
C ILE A 47 -3.22 -13.23 -1.39
N VAL A 48 -2.78 -12.94 -2.61
CA VAL A 48 -1.58 -13.56 -3.19
C VAL A 48 -0.35 -13.30 -2.34
N PHE A 49 -0.20 -12.08 -1.83
CA PHE A 49 0.91 -11.73 -0.95
C PHE A 49 0.90 -12.48 0.38
N TYR A 50 -0.25 -12.58 1.05
CA TYR A 50 -0.33 -13.20 2.37
C TYR A 50 -0.43 -14.72 2.34
N GLU A 51 -1.18 -15.28 1.40
CA GLU A 51 -1.46 -16.72 1.36
C GLU A 51 -0.42 -17.50 0.54
N GLN A 52 0.21 -16.85 -0.44
CA GLN A 52 1.18 -17.50 -1.33
C GLN A 52 2.60 -16.94 -1.16
N GLY A 53 2.80 -15.93 -0.30
CA GLY A 53 4.11 -15.30 -0.07
C GLY A 53 4.66 -14.55 -1.29
N SER A 54 3.84 -14.31 -2.32
CA SER A 54 4.28 -13.69 -3.57
C SER A 54 4.10 -12.18 -3.56
N ILE A 55 5.20 -11.44 -3.67
CA ILE A 55 5.22 -9.97 -3.65
C ILE A 55 4.87 -9.33 -5.00
N CYS A 56 4.82 -10.10 -6.09
CA CYS A 56 4.77 -9.59 -7.46
C CYS A 56 3.62 -8.59 -7.70
N GLU A 57 2.38 -8.96 -7.36
CA GLU A 57 1.21 -8.11 -7.61
C GLU A 57 1.17 -6.87 -6.71
N ILE A 58 1.52 -7.02 -5.43
CA ILE A 58 1.60 -5.87 -4.52
C ILE A 58 2.69 -4.90 -4.96
N LYS A 59 3.84 -5.40 -5.42
CA LYS A 59 4.94 -4.56 -5.95
C LYS A 59 4.48 -3.80 -7.19
N ARG A 60 3.77 -4.47 -8.12
CA ARG A 60 3.21 -3.83 -9.32
C ARG A 60 2.27 -2.68 -8.94
N LEU A 61 1.31 -2.93 -8.06
CA LEU A 61 0.37 -1.91 -7.58
C LEU A 61 1.10 -0.75 -6.90
N PHE A 62 2.09 -1.05 -6.06
CA PHE A 62 2.89 -0.03 -5.38
C PHE A 62 3.58 0.91 -6.38
N ILE A 63 4.27 0.36 -7.39
CA ILE A 63 4.98 1.16 -8.41
C ILE A 63 3.99 2.01 -9.22
N GLN A 64 2.84 1.45 -9.61
CA GLN A 64 1.80 2.20 -10.31
C GLN A 64 1.30 3.39 -9.48
N GLN A 65 1.16 3.24 -8.16
CA GLN A 65 0.76 4.34 -7.29
C GLN A 65 1.84 5.40 -7.12
N VAL A 66 3.12 5.01 -7.11
CA VAL A 66 4.23 5.97 -7.13
C VAL A 66 4.20 6.80 -8.41
N GLN A 67 4.04 6.15 -9.57
CA GLN A 67 3.93 6.83 -10.86
C GLN A 67 2.72 7.78 -10.91
N PHE A 68 1.55 7.28 -10.50
CA PHE A 68 0.33 8.09 -10.43
C PHE A 68 0.49 9.31 -9.52
N ALA A 69 1.07 9.13 -8.33
CA ALA A 69 1.27 10.24 -7.39
C ALA A 69 2.20 11.31 -7.95
N ASN A 70 3.31 10.89 -8.57
CA ASN A 70 4.24 11.80 -9.23
C ASN A 70 3.56 12.59 -10.35
N GLU A 71 2.84 11.92 -11.25
CA GLU A 71 2.19 12.54 -12.40
C GLU A 71 1.03 13.46 -12.03
N THR A 72 0.31 13.16 -10.94
CA THR A 72 -0.91 13.88 -10.56
C THR A 72 -0.67 15.01 -9.56
N TYR A 73 0.27 14.85 -8.64
CA TYR A 73 0.41 15.74 -7.48
C TYR A 73 1.75 16.49 -7.40
N PHE A 74 2.82 15.97 -8.00
CA PHE A 74 4.18 16.49 -7.77
C PHE A 74 4.92 16.86 -9.07
N ARG A 75 4.24 16.79 -10.21
CA ARG A 75 4.74 17.24 -11.51
C ARG A 75 4.48 18.72 -11.74
#